data_AF-A0A939WRB6-F1
#
_entry.id   AF-A0A939WRB6-F1
#
_cell.length_a   1.000
_cell.length_b   1.000
_cell.length_c   1.000
_cell.angle_alpha   90.00
_cell.angle_beta   90.00
_cell.angle_gamma   90.00
#
_symmetry.space_group_name_H-M   'P 1'
#
loop_
_entity.id
_entity.type
_entity.pdbx_description
1 polymer ?
#
loop_
_entity_poly.entity_id
_entity_poly.type
_entity_poly.pdbx_seq_one_letter_code
_entity_poly.pdbx_strand_id
1 'polypeptide(L)'
;MRTLCGTILVAAGAAVAAAAPLAEYPGEVGEKTGWKCVGSEEGKVVYIPFEGYYESKGGRIESPRFKLDGEIGKNRFYRLTFSAKCPVDGYWWVDFFDAEGNQLPDVNSRLYASDDWTPYDVMVPAQPDAAFAQIAFVTKKGAQAKDVTMRRASVAEAAKWCNDLAATLPKLDAPETADAWAKLPKTRGKVLSGKRVNVVFLGDSIMNDTWCGNAVALIQSALPQADLRCFISVRGSTGCWYYHEKEHFDEYVAKYSPDLVLIGGISNRDKEQAVQEAEESMVETIERCKAIGAEVVVCTPPPSYEFRKDSSALPFDRALMKDGSQTFHLEQGYIRRAAARTGAALWDLTTAPCEAISRSGKPLDWFKRDAAHNDDRGKQLIAQTLAAYFGNGCSGLVR
;
A
#
# COMPACT_ATOMS: atom_id res chain seq x y z
N MET A 1 53.88 -35.33 -13.12
CA MET A 1 53.74 -34.44 -11.94
C MET A 1 53.56 -33.01 -12.43
N ARG A 2 52.33 -32.51 -12.47
CA ARG A 2 52.01 -31.09 -12.68
C ARG A 2 51.09 -30.66 -11.55
N THR A 3 51.59 -29.77 -10.71
CA THR A 3 50.94 -29.27 -9.49
C THR A 3 49.88 -28.25 -9.88
N LEU A 4 48.61 -28.55 -9.61
CA LEU A 4 47.52 -27.58 -9.64
C LEU A 4 47.60 -26.70 -8.39
N CYS A 5 47.88 -25.42 -8.57
CA CYS A 5 47.75 -24.41 -7.53
C CYS A 5 46.37 -23.76 -7.70
N GLY A 6 45.43 -24.12 -6.82
CA GLY A 6 44.10 -23.54 -6.77
C GLY A 6 44.11 -22.25 -5.96
N THR A 7 43.82 -21.12 -6.60
CA THR A 7 43.60 -19.85 -5.95
C THR A 7 42.18 -19.84 -5.36
N ILE A 8 42.07 -19.95 -4.03
CA ILE A 8 40.82 -19.71 -3.31
C ILE A 8 40.60 -18.20 -3.26
N LEU A 9 39.64 -17.70 -4.05
CA LEU A 9 39.09 -16.36 -3.91
C LEU A 9 38.17 -16.36 -2.68
N VAL A 10 38.66 -15.84 -1.57
CA VAL A 10 37.82 -15.48 -0.42
C VAL A 10 37.12 -14.18 -0.79
N ALA A 11 35.82 -14.24 -1.08
CA ALA A 11 34.98 -13.07 -1.20
C ALA A 11 34.79 -12.46 0.20
N ALA A 12 35.55 -11.41 0.50
CA ALA A 12 35.30 -10.58 1.67
C ALA A 12 33.97 -9.84 1.46
N GLY A 13 32.93 -10.27 2.17
CA GLY A 13 31.68 -9.54 2.27
C GLY A 13 31.93 -8.20 2.95
N ALA A 14 31.90 -7.11 2.19
CA ALA A 14 31.85 -5.78 2.76
C ALA A 14 30.53 -5.63 3.51
N ALA A 15 30.59 -5.56 4.84
CA ALA A 15 29.46 -5.13 5.64
C ALA A 15 29.12 -3.69 5.21
N VAL A 16 28.00 -3.54 4.50
CA VAL A 16 27.46 -2.22 4.19
C VAL A 16 27.06 -1.61 5.54
N ALA A 17 27.78 -0.58 5.97
CA ALA A 17 27.42 0.16 7.17
C ALA A 17 25.98 0.65 7.02
N ALA A 18 25.13 0.38 8.01
CA ALA A 18 23.76 0.88 8.01
C ALA A 18 23.78 2.41 7.89
N ALA A 19 22.94 2.97 7.02
CA ALA A 19 22.81 4.41 6.90
C ALA A 19 22.46 5.03 8.27
N ALA A 20 23.04 6.19 8.57
CA ALA A 20 22.73 6.94 9.78
C ALA A 20 21.21 7.19 9.88
N PRO A 21 20.64 7.19 11.10
CA PRO A 21 19.21 7.44 11.28
C PRO A 21 18.85 8.87 10.85
N LEU A 22 17.70 9.01 10.21
CA LEU A 22 17.09 10.32 9.92
C LEU A 22 16.45 10.93 11.17
N ALA A 23 15.92 10.05 12.02
CA ALA A 23 15.32 10.41 13.29
C ALA A 23 15.65 9.31 14.30
N GLU A 24 16.10 9.72 15.49
CA GLU A 24 16.48 8.82 16.57
C GLU A 24 16.04 9.44 17.89
N TYR A 25 15.24 8.68 18.65
CA TYR A 25 14.71 9.07 19.95
C TYR A 25 14.96 7.91 20.93
N PRO A 26 16.13 7.90 21.61
CA PRO A 26 16.45 6.85 22.57
C PRO A 26 15.60 6.98 23.84
N GLY A 27 15.20 5.85 24.42
CA GLY A 27 14.34 5.83 25.61
C GLY A 27 12.88 6.17 25.28
N GLU A 28 12.06 6.33 26.33
CA GLU A 28 10.63 6.61 26.18
C GLU A 28 10.36 7.99 25.57
N VAL A 29 9.46 8.05 24.60
CA VAL A 29 9.07 9.31 23.95
C VAL A 29 7.84 9.94 24.59
N GLY A 30 7.80 11.27 24.62
CA GLY A 30 6.68 12.06 25.15
C GLY A 30 7.01 13.56 25.20
N GLU A 31 6.20 14.34 25.92
CA GLU A 31 6.38 15.80 26.03
C GLU A 31 7.77 16.21 26.50
N LYS A 32 8.33 15.45 27.46
CA LYS A 32 9.69 15.68 27.98
C LYS A 32 10.79 15.45 26.95
N THR A 33 10.51 14.72 25.87
CA THR A 33 11.45 14.47 24.76
C THR A 33 11.08 15.29 23.53
N GLY A 34 10.26 16.33 23.68
CA GLY A 34 9.86 17.24 22.59
C GLY A 34 8.75 16.71 21.67
N TRP A 35 8.13 15.57 22.01
CA TRP A 35 6.96 15.08 21.29
C TRP A 35 5.71 15.81 21.76
N LYS A 36 4.73 15.96 20.87
CA LYS A 36 3.46 16.61 21.19
C LYS A 36 2.39 15.58 21.51
N CYS A 37 1.65 15.78 22.59
CA CYS A 37 0.45 15.03 22.91
C CYS A 37 -0.77 15.76 22.35
N VAL A 38 -1.53 15.10 21.48
CA VAL A 38 -2.81 15.56 20.96
C VAL A 38 -3.91 14.76 21.64
N GLY A 39 -4.86 15.48 22.24
CA GLY A 39 -5.96 14.90 22.99
C GLY A 39 -6.86 14.00 22.13
N SER A 40 -7.54 13.06 22.79
CA SER A 40 -8.51 12.17 22.17
C SER A 40 -9.85 12.89 21.92
N GLU A 41 -10.46 12.64 20.78
CA GLU A 41 -11.87 12.97 20.50
C GLU A 41 -12.79 11.75 20.55
N GLU A 42 -12.53 10.82 21.47
CA GLU A 42 -13.27 9.56 21.61
C GLU A 42 -14.80 9.76 21.62
N GLY A 43 -15.51 8.87 20.90
CA GLY A 43 -16.96 8.94 20.73
C GLY A 43 -17.45 9.96 19.68
N LYS A 44 -16.55 10.76 19.09
CA LYS A 44 -16.90 11.65 17.97
C LYS A 44 -16.49 11.06 16.63
N VAL A 45 -17.25 11.40 15.58
CA VAL A 45 -16.82 11.21 14.19
C VAL A 45 -15.94 12.41 13.79
N VAL A 46 -14.73 12.13 13.34
CA VAL A 46 -13.74 13.13 12.91
C VAL A 46 -13.27 12.82 11.49
N TYR A 47 -12.81 13.85 10.78
CA TYR A 47 -12.14 13.66 9.50
C TYR A 47 -10.70 13.24 9.73
N ILE A 48 -10.34 12.06 9.22
CA ILE A 48 -8.97 11.55 9.19
C ILE A 48 -8.47 11.78 7.77
N PRO A 49 -7.41 12.60 7.57
CA PRO A 49 -6.86 12.87 6.25
C PRO A 49 -6.65 11.60 5.44
N PHE A 50 -7.05 11.62 4.17
CA PHE A 50 -6.94 10.51 3.20
C PHE A 50 -7.71 9.22 3.54
N GLU A 51 -8.17 9.03 4.78
CA GLU A 51 -9.03 7.90 5.16
C GLU A 51 -10.52 8.22 5.03
N GLY A 52 -10.98 9.40 5.49
CA GLY A 52 -12.40 9.79 5.49
C GLY A 52 -12.94 10.13 6.89
N TYR A 53 -14.27 10.07 7.05
CA TYR A 53 -14.94 10.33 8.33
C TYR A 53 -15.12 9.03 9.12
N TYR A 54 -14.49 8.95 10.30
CA TYR A 54 -14.57 7.79 11.18
C TYR A 54 -14.71 8.21 12.64
N GLU A 55 -15.11 7.28 13.50
CA GLU A 55 -14.92 7.48 14.93
C GLU A 55 -13.45 7.79 15.23
N SER A 56 -13.20 8.76 16.11
CA SER A 56 -11.85 9.11 16.55
C SER A 56 -11.04 7.88 16.94
N LYS A 57 -9.84 7.77 16.38
CA LYS A 57 -8.88 6.69 16.66
C LYS A 57 -8.22 6.83 18.05
N GLY A 58 -8.49 7.92 18.76
CA GLY A 58 -8.01 8.19 20.11
C GLY A 58 -7.01 9.35 20.17
N GLY A 59 -6.28 9.44 21.28
CA GLY A 59 -5.21 10.41 21.45
C GLY A 59 -3.98 10.03 20.61
N ARG A 60 -3.14 11.02 20.31
CA ARG A 60 -1.95 10.87 19.46
C ARG A 60 -0.73 11.45 20.16
N ILE A 61 0.38 10.72 20.18
CA ILE A 61 1.70 11.28 20.50
C ILE A 61 2.50 11.39 19.21
N GLU A 62 2.96 12.59 18.86
CA GLU A 62 3.60 12.88 17.58
C GLU A 62 4.98 13.53 17.75
N SER A 63 5.95 13.02 17.00
CA SER A 63 7.32 13.56 16.96
C SER A 63 7.36 14.97 16.36
N PRO A 64 8.44 15.73 16.56
CA PRO A 64 8.75 16.87 15.68
C PRO A 64 8.83 16.41 14.22
N ARG A 65 8.42 17.26 13.28
CA ARG A 65 8.64 17.01 11.86
C ARG A 65 10.14 16.99 11.58
N PHE A 66 10.59 16.01 10.79
CA PHE A 66 11.98 15.88 10.36
C PHE A 66 12.06 15.75 8.85
N LYS A 67 13.20 16.18 8.30
CA LYS A 67 13.45 16.17 6.86
C LYS A 67 13.81 14.75 6.40
N LEU A 68 13.19 14.33 5.30
CA LEU A 68 13.57 13.10 4.61
C LEU A 68 14.81 13.34 3.75
N ASP A 69 15.72 12.36 3.73
CA ASP A 69 16.89 12.42 2.86
C ASP A 69 16.57 11.93 1.43
N GLY A 70 17.60 11.81 0.60
CA GLY A 70 17.52 11.28 -0.76
C GLY A 70 16.97 12.26 -1.81
N GLU A 71 16.91 11.77 -3.04
CA GLU A 71 16.49 12.56 -4.20
C GLU A 71 14.96 12.67 -4.25
N ILE A 72 14.46 13.91 -4.26
CA ILE A 72 13.05 14.22 -4.57
C ILE A 72 12.75 13.73 -5.99
N GLY A 73 11.54 13.20 -6.21
CA GLY A 73 11.17 12.63 -7.50
C GLY A 73 11.50 11.14 -7.63
N LYS A 74 11.99 10.45 -6.58
CA LYS A 74 12.18 9.00 -6.56
C LYS A 74 11.39 8.35 -5.42
N ASN A 75 10.94 7.11 -5.67
CA ASN A 75 10.41 6.24 -4.63
C ASN A 75 11.49 6.03 -3.56
N ARG A 76 11.11 6.15 -2.29
CA ARG A 76 12.02 5.97 -1.15
C ARG A 76 11.37 5.05 -0.13
N PHE A 77 12.20 4.29 0.57
CA PHE A 77 11.76 3.37 1.60
C PHE A 77 12.52 3.66 2.88
N TYR A 78 11.83 3.57 4.00
CA TYR A 78 12.40 3.79 5.33
C TYR A 78 12.04 2.64 6.23
N ARG A 79 13.01 2.22 7.05
CA ARG A 79 12.79 1.24 8.10
C ARG A 79 12.56 1.99 9.39
N LEU A 80 11.40 1.76 10.01
CA LEU A 80 11.03 2.32 11.30
C LEU A 80 11.06 1.19 12.33
N THR A 81 11.88 1.36 13.36
CA THR A 81 11.97 0.43 14.50
C THR A 81 11.64 1.15 15.79
N PHE A 82 10.93 0.49 16.68
CA PHE A 82 10.58 1.00 18.00
C PHE A 82 10.16 -0.14 18.92
N SER A 83 10.06 0.11 20.21
CA SER A 83 9.30 -0.75 21.13
C SER A 83 8.09 0.00 21.64
N ALA A 84 6.96 -0.68 21.77
CA ALA A 84 5.74 -0.07 22.28
C ALA A 84 4.92 -1.03 23.13
N LYS A 85 4.14 -0.45 24.04
CA LYS A 85 3.12 -1.15 24.81
C LYS A 85 1.86 -0.28 24.89
N CYS A 86 0.70 -0.91 24.83
CA CYS A 86 -0.59 -0.23 24.86
C CYS A 86 -1.67 -1.19 25.37
N PRO A 87 -2.61 -0.73 26.21
CA PRO A 87 -3.60 -1.60 26.84
C PRO A 87 -4.71 -2.05 25.88
N VAL A 88 -4.81 -1.41 24.72
CA VAL A 88 -5.72 -1.76 23.61
C VAL A 88 -4.99 -1.55 22.31
N ASP A 89 -5.49 -2.16 21.24
CA ASP A 89 -4.93 -1.92 19.92
C ASP A 89 -4.97 -0.43 19.56
N GLY A 90 -3.98 -0.02 18.79
CA GLY A 90 -3.83 1.32 18.28
C GLY A 90 -3.14 1.30 16.93
N TYR A 91 -2.46 2.39 16.63
CA TYR A 91 -1.78 2.60 15.37
C TYR A 91 -0.39 3.15 15.59
N TRP A 92 0.59 2.60 14.86
CA TRP A 92 1.76 3.39 14.51
C TRP A 92 1.45 4.12 13.20
N TRP A 93 2.00 5.32 13.05
CA TRP A 93 1.62 6.23 11.98
C TRP A 93 2.82 7.04 11.52
N VAL A 94 2.92 7.29 10.21
CA VAL A 94 3.87 8.22 9.61
C VAL A 94 3.12 9.15 8.67
N ASP A 95 2.99 10.42 9.06
CA ASP A 95 2.50 11.46 8.16
C ASP A 95 3.64 11.94 7.26
N PHE A 96 3.30 12.27 6.02
CA PHE A 96 4.22 12.87 5.07
C PHE A 96 3.76 14.27 4.67
N PHE A 97 4.74 15.11 4.34
CA PHE A 97 4.50 16.45 3.83
C PHE A 97 5.39 16.74 2.63
N ASP A 98 4.90 17.51 1.66
CA ASP A 98 5.70 18.03 0.55
C ASP A 98 6.64 19.17 1.01
N ALA A 99 7.36 19.77 0.07
CA ALA A 99 8.32 20.84 0.37
C ALA A 99 7.63 22.14 0.84
N GLU A 100 6.39 22.35 0.43
CA GLU A 100 5.52 23.46 0.78
C GLU A 100 4.82 23.24 2.13
N GLY A 101 4.86 22.03 2.67
CA GLY A 101 4.28 21.64 3.94
C GLY A 101 2.84 21.13 3.86
N ASN A 102 2.31 20.90 2.66
CA ASN A 102 1.02 20.27 2.46
C ASN A 102 1.10 18.80 2.85
N GLN A 103 0.03 18.28 3.44
CA GLN A 103 -0.03 16.88 3.84
C GLN A 103 -0.15 15.97 2.62
N LEU A 104 0.53 14.84 2.67
CA LEU A 104 0.50 13.75 1.69
C LEU A 104 -0.11 12.50 2.36
N PRO A 105 -0.58 11.51 1.57
CA PRO A 105 -1.09 10.27 2.12
C PRO A 105 -0.10 9.63 3.09
N ASP A 106 -0.61 9.22 4.25
CA ASP A 106 0.16 8.65 5.34
C ASP A 106 0.44 7.15 5.13
N VAL A 107 1.32 6.63 5.99
CA VAL A 107 1.52 5.19 6.16
C VAL A 107 1.27 4.84 7.62
N ASN A 108 0.28 4.00 7.88
CA ASN A 108 -0.07 3.58 9.24
C ASN A 108 -0.45 2.10 9.30
N SER A 109 -0.23 1.44 10.42
CA SER A 109 -0.66 0.06 10.65
C SER A 109 -0.90 -0.22 12.12
N ARG A 110 -1.22 -1.47 12.47
CA ARG A 110 -1.64 -1.84 13.82
C ARG A 110 -0.49 -1.75 14.82
N LEU A 111 -0.77 -1.11 15.94
CA LEU A 111 -0.05 -1.29 17.20
C LEU A 111 -0.85 -2.28 18.04
N TYR A 112 -0.28 -3.46 18.31
CA TYR A 112 -0.94 -4.54 19.05
C TYR A 112 -1.00 -4.25 20.55
N ALA A 113 -2.16 -4.51 21.14
CA ALA A 113 -2.33 -4.47 22.59
C ALA A 113 -1.32 -5.41 23.29
N SER A 114 -0.60 -4.87 24.28
CA SER A 114 0.35 -5.61 25.10
C SER A 114 0.64 -4.80 26.37
N ASP A 115 0.70 -5.50 27.51
CA ASP A 115 1.21 -4.94 28.77
C ASP A 115 2.75 -4.86 28.78
N ASP A 116 3.40 -5.67 27.93
CA ASP A 116 4.84 -5.75 27.77
C ASP A 116 5.34 -4.91 26.59
N TRP A 117 6.61 -4.50 26.65
CA TRP A 117 7.28 -3.84 25.52
C TRP A 117 7.43 -4.81 24.34
N THR A 118 6.67 -4.55 23.28
CA THR A 118 6.73 -5.31 22.04
C THR A 118 7.60 -4.57 21.03
N PRO A 119 8.61 -5.23 20.42
CA PRO A 119 9.40 -4.62 19.35
C PRO A 119 8.61 -4.60 18.03
N TYR A 120 8.79 -3.52 17.28
CA TYR A 120 8.24 -3.32 15.95
C TYR A 120 9.36 -3.01 14.97
N ASP A 121 9.22 -3.55 13.77
CA ASP A 121 10.14 -3.36 12.65
C ASP A 121 9.33 -3.32 11.36
N VAL A 122 9.08 -2.11 10.87
CA VAL A 122 8.12 -1.86 9.79
C VAL A 122 8.79 -1.11 8.64
N MET A 123 8.28 -1.35 7.43
CA MET A 123 8.74 -0.69 6.21
C MET A 123 7.75 0.38 5.75
N VAL A 124 8.27 1.60 5.58
CA VAL A 124 7.49 2.80 5.29
C VAL A 124 7.85 3.31 3.89
N PRO A 125 6.97 3.13 2.88
CA PRO A 125 7.17 3.70 1.55
C PRO A 125 6.82 5.19 1.55
N ALA A 126 7.69 6.01 0.98
CA ALA A 126 7.45 7.43 0.76
C ALA A 126 7.35 7.71 -0.74
N GLN A 127 6.31 8.45 -1.11
CA GLN A 127 6.12 8.86 -2.50
C GLN A 127 7.15 9.92 -2.94
N PRO A 128 7.36 10.11 -4.26
CA PRO A 128 8.40 10.97 -4.81
C PRO A 128 8.48 12.39 -4.22
N ASP A 129 7.33 12.97 -3.87
CA ASP A 129 7.23 14.38 -3.46
C ASP A 129 7.37 14.58 -1.93
N ALA A 130 7.47 13.51 -1.14
CA ALA A 130 7.59 13.61 0.30
C ALA A 130 8.93 14.27 0.72
N ALA A 131 8.87 15.43 1.36
CA ALA A 131 10.05 16.16 1.83
C ALA A 131 10.25 16.02 3.35
N PHE A 132 9.17 15.89 4.11
CA PHE A 132 9.20 15.77 5.56
C PHE A 132 8.31 14.61 6.03
N ALA A 133 8.63 14.10 7.22
CA ALA A 133 7.83 13.09 7.88
C ALA A 133 7.59 13.42 9.36
N GLN A 134 6.55 12.81 9.92
CA GLN A 134 6.22 12.87 11.33
C GLN A 134 5.74 11.50 11.80
N ILE A 135 6.46 10.90 12.75
CA ILE A 135 6.08 9.63 13.39
C ILE A 135 5.09 9.91 14.51
N ALA A 136 4.08 9.05 14.65
CA ALA A 136 3.16 9.11 15.77
C ALA A 136 2.63 7.74 16.20
N PHE A 137 2.09 7.71 17.42
CA PHE A 137 1.37 6.57 17.97
C PHE A 137 -0.02 7.02 18.42
N VAL A 138 -1.05 6.30 17.99
CA VAL A 138 -2.46 6.67 18.18
C VAL A 138 -3.20 5.54 18.89
N THR A 139 -3.97 5.86 19.94
CA THR A 139 -4.80 4.87 20.64
C THR A 139 -5.83 5.53 21.54
N LYS A 140 -6.95 4.83 21.78
CA LYS A 140 -8.02 5.27 22.67
C LYS A 140 -7.63 5.28 24.15
N LYS A 141 -6.66 4.46 24.58
CA LYS A 141 -6.29 4.31 26.00
C LYS A 141 -4.83 4.63 26.34
N GLY A 142 -4.17 5.39 25.47
CA GLY A 142 -2.76 5.79 25.62
C GLY A 142 -1.77 4.69 25.21
N ALA A 143 -0.71 5.09 24.52
CA ALA A 143 0.39 4.21 24.12
C ALA A 143 1.69 4.76 24.67
N GLN A 144 2.60 3.86 25.04
CA GLN A 144 3.98 4.22 25.32
C GLN A 144 4.85 3.64 24.21
N ALA A 145 5.79 4.45 23.73
CA ALA A 145 6.78 4.05 22.74
C ALA A 145 8.17 4.45 23.22
N LYS A 146 9.18 3.68 22.82
CA LYS A 146 10.58 3.97 23.12
C LYS A 146 11.51 3.50 22.02
N ASP A 147 12.73 4.02 22.05
CA ASP A 147 13.82 3.60 21.17
C ASP A 147 13.41 3.72 19.68
N VAL A 148 12.77 4.85 19.35
CA VAL A 148 12.18 5.10 18.03
C VAL A 148 13.27 5.53 17.07
N THR A 149 13.48 4.78 16.01
CA THR A 149 14.48 5.07 14.98
C THR A 149 13.88 4.92 13.59
N MET A 150 14.09 5.92 12.73
CA MET A 150 13.80 5.83 11.31
C MET A 150 15.08 6.02 10.50
N ARG A 151 15.37 5.07 9.60
CA ARG A 151 16.51 5.16 8.68
C ARG A 151 16.09 4.86 7.25
N ARG A 152 16.87 5.34 6.28
CA ARG A 152 16.72 4.95 4.88
C ARG A 152 16.93 3.45 4.72
N ALA A 153 16.09 2.82 3.90
CA ALA A 153 16.22 1.45 3.43
C ALA A 153 16.43 1.45 1.92
N SER A 154 17.28 0.54 1.44
CA SER A 154 17.39 0.24 0.01
C SER A 154 16.15 -0.50 -0.50
N VAL A 155 15.93 -0.48 -1.81
CA VAL A 155 14.90 -1.30 -2.47
C VAL A 155 15.04 -2.78 -2.10
N ALA A 156 16.28 -3.29 -2.05
CA ALA A 156 16.56 -4.68 -1.69
C ALA A 156 16.18 -4.99 -0.22
N GLU A 157 16.48 -4.10 0.71
CA GLU A 157 16.05 -4.25 2.12
C GLU A 157 14.52 -4.23 2.25
N ALA A 158 13.85 -3.30 1.56
CA ALA A 158 12.40 -3.20 1.57
C ALA A 158 11.73 -4.45 0.96
N ALA A 159 12.22 -4.92 -0.19
CA ALA A 159 11.74 -6.15 -0.82
C ALA A 159 11.99 -7.39 0.07
N LYS A 160 13.15 -7.46 0.74
CA LYS A 160 13.45 -8.53 1.69
C LYS A 160 12.45 -8.52 2.86
N TRP A 161 12.18 -7.36 3.46
CA TRP A 161 11.19 -7.24 4.54
C TRP A 161 9.81 -7.73 4.10
N CYS A 162 9.37 -7.38 2.89
CA CYS A 162 8.10 -7.85 2.32
C CYS A 162 8.08 -9.38 2.20
N ASN A 163 9.15 -9.98 1.68
CA ASN A 163 9.27 -11.43 1.48
C ASN A 163 9.35 -12.20 2.81
N ASP A 164 10.09 -11.68 3.79
CA ASP A 164 10.20 -12.26 5.12
C ASP A 164 8.82 -12.27 5.80
N LEU A 165 8.08 -11.16 5.74
CA LEU A 165 6.73 -11.09 6.30
C LEU A 165 5.79 -12.03 5.55
N ALA A 166 5.79 -12.01 4.22
CA ALA A 166 4.95 -12.89 3.40
C ALA A 166 5.19 -14.39 3.66
N ALA A 167 6.43 -14.79 4.00
CA ALA A 167 6.75 -16.17 4.36
C ALA A 167 6.06 -16.66 5.65
N THR A 168 5.58 -15.74 6.50
CA THR A 168 4.79 -16.05 7.70
C THR A 168 3.29 -16.13 7.44
N LEU A 169 2.84 -15.75 6.24
CA LEU A 169 1.43 -15.63 5.88
C LEU A 169 0.91 -16.90 5.20
N PRO A 170 -0.42 -17.09 5.15
CA PRO A 170 -1.02 -18.15 4.35
C PRO A 170 -0.59 -18.02 2.89
N LYS A 171 -0.29 -19.15 2.26
CA LYS A 171 0.17 -19.19 0.87
C LYS A 171 -0.89 -18.65 -0.08
N LEU A 172 -0.50 -17.67 -0.88
CA LEU A 172 -1.24 -17.18 -2.03
C LEU A 172 -1.10 -18.17 -3.19
N ASP A 173 -2.22 -18.49 -3.83
CA ASP A 173 -2.18 -19.10 -5.15
C ASP A 173 -2.04 -17.96 -6.15
N ALA A 174 -0.84 -17.81 -6.70
CA ALA A 174 -0.54 -16.72 -7.61
C ALA A 174 -1.51 -16.78 -8.81
N PRO A 175 -2.19 -15.67 -9.15
CA PRO A 175 -3.03 -15.65 -10.33
C PRO A 175 -2.16 -15.86 -11.57
N GLU A 176 -2.64 -16.68 -12.52
CA GLU A 176 -2.03 -16.75 -13.84
C GLU A 176 -2.12 -15.36 -14.51
N THR A 177 -0.98 -14.81 -14.89
CA THR A 177 -0.83 -13.43 -15.40
C THR A 177 -0.25 -13.44 -16.81
N ALA A 178 -0.56 -14.49 -17.58
CA ALA A 178 0.05 -14.81 -18.87
C ALA A 178 -0.01 -13.67 -19.90
N ASP A 179 -0.83 -12.64 -19.66
CA ASP A 179 -0.98 -11.51 -20.56
C ASP A 179 -1.04 -10.12 -19.88
N ALA A 180 -0.46 -9.97 -18.67
CA ALA A 180 -0.49 -8.72 -17.90
C ALA A 180 -0.01 -7.49 -18.71
N TRP A 181 0.92 -7.71 -19.65
CA TRP A 181 1.52 -6.63 -20.43
C TRP A 181 0.90 -6.38 -21.81
N ALA A 182 0.05 -7.25 -22.37
CA ALA A 182 -0.47 -7.04 -23.72
C ALA A 182 -1.30 -5.76 -23.85
N LYS A 183 -1.98 -5.38 -22.77
CA LYS A 183 -2.76 -4.14 -22.70
C LYS A 183 -1.95 -2.93 -22.23
N LEU A 184 -0.65 -3.11 -21.94
CA LEU A 184 0.26 -2.08 -21.46
C LEU A 184 1.53 -1.93 -22.33
N PRO A 185 1.43 -1.90 -23.68
CA PRO A 185 2.60 -1.91 -24.54
C PRO A 185 3.50 -0.68 -24.38
N LYS A 186 2.94 0.52 -24.12
CA LYS A 186 3.74 1.75 -23.96
C LYS A 186 4.51 1.71 -22.64
N THR A 187 3.85 1.32 -21.56
CA THR A 187 4.45 1.15 -20.23
C THR A 187 5.55 0.10 -20.30
N ARG A 188 5.27 -1.07 -20.89
CA ARG A 188 6.27 -2.12 -21.09
C ARG A 188 7.48 -1.61 -21.86
N GLY A 189 7.27 -0.88 -22.96
CA GLY A 189 8.37 -0.29 -23.74
C GLY A 189 9.24 0.66 -22.92
N LYS A 190 8.64 1.49 -22.06
CA LYS A 190 9.38 2.39 -21.15
C LYS A 190 10.17 1.62 -20.09
N VAL A 191 9.53 0.66 -19.42
CA VAL A 191 10.17 -0.22 -18.43
C VAL A 191 11.38 -0.94 -19.03
N LEU A 192 11.25 -1.54 -20.22
CA LEU A 192 12.34 -2.26 -20.87
C LEU A 192 13.48 -1.36 -21.35
N SER A 193 13.18 -0.12 -21.74
CA SER A 193 14.18 0.85 -22.18
C SER A 193 14.81 1.65 -21.04
N GLY A 194 14.41 1.39 -19.79
CA GLY A 194 14.85 2.16 -18.62
C GLY A 194 14.38 3.61 -18.63
N LYS A 195 13.39 3.95 -19.46
CA LYS A 195 12.75 5.26 -19.44
C LYS A 195 11.87 5.39 -18.21
N ARG A 196 11.75 6.61 -17.73
CA ARG A 196 10.86 6.98 -16.63
C ARG A 196 9.42 6.57 -16.92
N VAL A 197 8.78 5.99 -15.91
CA VAL A 197 7.35 5.69 -15.87
C VAL A 197 6.74 6.33 -14.64
N ASN A 198 5.83 7.29 -14.85
CA ASN A 198 4.99 7.83 -13.79
C ASN A 198 3.78 6.92 -13.58
N VAL A 199 3.66 6.33 -12.39
CA VAL A 199 2.58 5.41 -12.01
C VAL A 199 1.73 6.05 -10.94
N VAL A 200 0.42 6.16 -11.14
CA VAL A 200 -0.51 6.68 -10.13
C VAL A 200 -1.36 5.54 -9.58
N PHE A 201 -1.38 5.41 -8.25
CA PHE A 201 -2.29 4.54 -7.50
C PHE A 201 -3.50 5.38 -7.10
N LEU A 202 -4.62 5.20 -7.80
CA LEU A 202 -5.86 5.96 -7.62
C LEU A 202 -6.91 5.14 -6.88
N GLY A 203 -7.51 5.70 -5.84
CA GLY A 203 -8.63 5.04 -5.15
C GLY A 203 -8.98 5.65 -3.80
N ASP A 204 -9.48 4.82 -2.90
CA ASP A 204 -9.80 5.16 -1.52
C ASP A 204 -8.65 4.81 -0.55
N SER A 205 -8.95 4.79 0.74
CA SER A 205 -8.04 4.38 1.81
C SER A 205 -7.54 2.94 1.69
N ILE A 206 -8.26 2.05 0.99
CA ILE A 206 -7.81 0.68 0.73
C ILE A 206 -6.79 0.63 -0.42
N MET A 207 -6.86 1.57 -1.36
CA MET A 207 -5.74 1.78 -2.28
C MET A 207 -4.50 2.30 -1.52
N ASN A 208 -4.67 3.11 -0.47
CA ASN A 208 -3.55 3.46 0.40
C ASN A 208 -2.96 2.23 1.11
N ASP A 209 -3.78 1.28 1.55
CA ASP A 209 -3.29 0.00 2.09
C ASP A 209 -2.49 -0.81 1.07
N THR A 210 -2.96 -0.82 -0.17
CA THR A 210 -2.27 -1.47 -1.30
C THR A 210 -0.88 -0.85 -1.51
N TRP A 211 -0.77 0.47 -1.45
CA TRP A 211 0.50 1.20 -1.49
C TRP A 211 1.40 0.89 -0.29
N CYS A 212 0.84 0.97 0.93
CA CYS A 212 1.53 0.72 2.19
C CYS A 212 2.04 -0.72 2.32
N GLY A 213 1.50 -1.65 1.53
CA GLY A 213 2.02 -3.01 1.39
C GLY A 213 3.41 -3.08 0.73
N ASN A 214 4.00 -1.95 0.31
CA ASN A 214 5.36 -1.88 -0.25
C ASN A 214 5.52 -2.69 -1.56
N ALA A 215 4.44 -2.88 -2.33
CA ALA A 215 4.48 -3.57 -3.62
C ALA A 215 5.49 -2.92 -4.60
N VAL A 216 5.67 -1.60 -4.51
CA VAL A 216 6.64 -0.87 -5.33
C VAL A 216 8.06 -1.37 -5.10
N ALA A 217 8.45 -1.72 -3.86
CA ALA A 217 9.77 -2.28 -3.58
C ALA A 217 9.98 -3.63 -4.27
N LEU A 218 8.96 -4.50 -4.21
CA LEU A 218 8.98 -5.81 -4.87
C LEU A 218 9.10 -5.66 -6.40
N ILE A 219 8.34 -4.75 -6.99
CA ILE A 219 8.37 -4.48 -8.44
C ILE A 219 9.73 -3.91 -8.84
N GLN A 220 10.24 -2.90 -8.12
CA GLN A 220 11.56 -2.32 -8.41
C GLN A 220 12.69 -3.32 -8.21
N SER A 221 12.56 -4.25 -7.25
CA SER A 221 13.53 -5.34 -7.08
C SER A 221 13.49 -6.35 -8.23
N ALA A 222 12.32 -6.60 -8.81
CA ALA A 222 12.16 -7.49 -9.97
C ALA A 222 12.56 -6.81 -11.30
N LEU A 223 12.47 -5.48 -11.37
CA LEU A 223 12.74 -4.66 -12.55
C LEU A 223 13.75 -3.54 -12.23
N PRO A 224 15.00 -3.88 -11.87
CA PRO A 224 15.99 -2.91 -11.40
C PRO A 224 16.39 -1.87 -12.46
N GLN A 225 16.12 -2.14 -13.74
CA GLN A 225 16.37 -1.22 -14.84
C GLN A 225 15.28 -0.14 -15.00
N ALA A 226 14.11 -0.31 -14.39
CA ALA A 226 12.98 0.58 -14.57
C ALA A 226 13.09 1.83 -13.67
N ASP A 227 13.01 3.03 -14.25
CA ASP A 227 12.85 4.28 -13.50
C ASP A 227 11.37 4.50 -13.16
N LEU A 228 10.87 3.75 -12.18
CA LEU A 228 9.49 3.89 -11.69
C LEU A 228 9.39 5.05 -10.70
N ARG A 229 8.38 5.92 -10.93
CA ARG A 229 7.96 6.96 -9.97
C ARG A 229 6.50 6.72 -9.66
N CYS A 230 6.22 6.31 -8.43
CA CYS A 230 4.90 5.86 -8.07
C CYS A 230 4.28 6.85 -7.08
N PHE A 231 3.10 7.36 -7.40
CA PHE A 231 2.37 8.35 -6.61
C PHE A 231 1.13 7.68 -6.05
N ILE A 232 0.84 7.91 -4.77
CA ILE A 232 -0.41 7.51 -4.15
C ILE A 232 -1.35 8.71 -4.16
N SER A 233 -2.52 8.55 -4.78
CA SER A 233 -3.50 9.62 -4.95
C SER A 233 -4.86 9.10 -4.51
N VAL A 234 -5.21 9.40 -3.28
CA VAL A 234 -6.36 8.79 -2.62
C VAL A 234 -7.20 9.82 -1.91
N ARG A 235 -8.50 9.53 -1.87
CA ARG A 235 -9.45 10.19 -1.01
C ARG A 235 -10.36 9.14 -0.40
N GLY A 236 -10.39 9.13 0.93
CA GLY A 236 -11.27 8.31 1.73
C GLY A 236 -12.71 8.23 1.24
N SER A 237 -13.27 7.02 1.25
CA SER A 237 -14.67 6.76 0.87
C SER A 237 -15.07 7.20 -0.55
N THR A 238 -14.10 7.35 -1.48
CA THR A 238 -14.39 7.74 -2.87
C THR A 238 -13.75 6.83 -3.91
N GLY A 239 -14.30 6.86 -5.11
CA GLY A 239 -13.75 6.13 -6.26
C GLY A 239 -14.17 6.78 -7.57
N CYS A 240 -14.35 6.00 -8.62
CA CYS A 240 -14.62 6.54 -9.96
C CYS A 240 -15.85 7.46 -10.06
N TRP A 241 -16.88 7.27 -9.22
CA TRP A 241 -18.03 8.19 -9.14
C TRP A 241 -17.65 9.63 -8.72
N TYR A 242 -16.47 9.81 -8.13
CA TYR A 242 -15.91 11.12 -7.79
C TYR A 242 -14.85 11.54 -8.81
N TYR A 243 -13.95 10.62 -9.18
CA TYR A 243 -12.81 10.93 -10.07
C TYR A 243 -13.17 11.10 -11.55
N HIS A 244 -14.38 10.74 -11.96
CA HIS A 244 -14.82 10.99 -13.33
C HIS A 244 -15.13 12.47 -13.60
N GLU A 245 -15.40 13.27 -12.56
CA GLU A 245 -15.56 14.72 -12.70
C GLU A 245 -14.22 15.37 -13.07
N LYS A 246 -14.25 16.35 -13.98
CA LYS A 246 -13.03 16.90 -14.58
C LYS A 246 -12.10 17.52 -13.54
N GLU A 247 -12.64 18.32 -12.64
CA GLU A 247 -11.89 19.05 -11.62
C GLU A 247 -11.18 18.08 -10.68
N HIS A 248 -11.87 17.01 -10.28
CA HIS A 248 -11.32 15.95 -9.43
C HIS A 248 -10.31 15.08 -10.18
N PHE A 249 -10.57 14.76 -11.45
CA PHE A 249 -9.60 14.08 -12.29
C PHE A 249 -8.29 14.86 -12.41
N ASP A 250 -8.37 16.17 -12.63
CA ASP A 250 -7.19 17.01 -12.76
C ASP A 250 -6.38 17.05 -11.45
N GLU A 251 -7.06 17.19 -10.32
CA GLU A 251 -6.46 17.24 -8.99
C GLU A 251 -5.85 15.91 -8.56
N TYR A 252 -6.47 14.77 -8.87
CA TYR A 252 -6.03 13.46 -8.36
C TYR A 252 -5.23 12.64 -9.38
N VAL A 253 -5.34 12.92 -10.68
CA VAL A 253 -4.69 12.13 -11.73
C VAL A 253 -3.82 12.99 -12.64
N ALA A 254 -4.40 13.98 -13.32
CA ALA A 254 -3.71 14.67 -14.41
C ALA A 254 -2.45 15.42 -13.95
N LYS A 255 -2.46 15.99 -12.74
CA LYS A 255 -1.30 16.73 -12.19
C LYS A 255 -0.01 15.93 -12.16
N TYR A 256 -0.07 14.60 -12.08
CA TYR A 256 1.10 13.73 -12.04
C TYR A 256 1.65 13.37 -13.41
N SER A 257 0.98 13.76 -14.51
CA SER A 257 1.31 13.37 -15.88
C SER A 257 1.60 11.85 -15.98
N PRO A 258 0.62 10.99 -15.63
CA PRO A 258 0.85 9.56 -15.52
C PRO A 258 1.10 8.91 -16.87
N ASP A 259 1.97 7.90 -16.86
CA ASP A 259 2.10 6.93 -17.94
C ASP A 259 1.20 5.71 -17.71
N LEU A 260 0.97 5.39 -16.43
CA LEU A 260 0.16 4.29 -15.98
C LEU A 260 -0.70 4.73 -14.79
N VAL A 261 -1.98 4.39 -14.81
CA VAL A 261 -2.90 4.57 -13.68
C VAL A 261 -3.42 3.22 -13.21
N LEU A 262 -3.24 2.90 -11.93
CA LEU A 262 -3.86 1.77 -11.25
C LEU A 262 -5.10 2.29 -10.52
N ILE A 263 -6.29 1.92 -10.99
CA ILE A 263 -7.56 2.29 -10.36
C ILE A 263 -8.01 1.13 -9.48
N GLY A 264 -8.25 1.35 -8.19
CA GLY A 264 -8.75 0.30 -7.31
C GLY A 264 -9.37 0.84 -6.03
N GLY A 265 -9.25 0.11 -4.93
CA GLY A 265 -10.02 0.37 -3.71
C GLY A 265 -11.39 -0.31 -3.73
N ILE A 266 -12.19 -0.06 -2.70
CA ILE A 266 -13.50 -0.70 -2.47
C ILE A 266 -14.69 0.26 -2.64
N SER A 267 -14.41 1.54 -2.93
CA SER A 267 -15.41 2.63 -2.99
C SER A 267 -15.69 3.12 -4.42
N ASN A 268 -15.38 2.30 -5.44
CA ASN A 268 -15.60 2.66 -6.86
C ASN A 268 -17.07 2.77 -7.27
N ARG A 269 -17.97 2.26 -6.43
CA ARG A 269 -19.40 2.47 -6.48
C ARG A 269 -19.81 3.16 -5.18
N ASP A 270 -20.59 4.24 -5.28
CA ASP A 270 -21.26 4.79 -4.11
C ASP A 270 -22.42 3.86 -3.67
N LYS A 271 -22.72 3.81 -2.36
CA LYS A 271 -23.73 2.86 -1.83
C LYS A 271 -25.13 3.10 -2.40
N GLU A 272 -25.45 4.35 -2.73
CA GLU A 272 -26.75 4.75 -3.28
C GLU A 272 -26.78 4.63 -4.81
N GLN A 273 -25.61 4.55 -5.45
CA GLN A 273 -25.46 4.50 -6.89
C GLN A 273 -25.88 3.15 -7.48
N ALA A 274 -26.56 3.18 -8.63
CA ALA A 274 -26.87 1.97 -9.38
C ALA A 274 -25.58 1.34 -9.96
N VAL A 275 -25.57 0.02 -10.14
CA VAL A 275 -24.39 -0.70 -10.68
C VAL A 275 -24.01 -0.18 -12.08
N GLN A 276 -24.99 0.16 -12.91
CA GLN A 276 -24.77 0.71 -14.25
C GLN A 276 -24.12 2.09 -14.19
N GLU A 277 -24.55 2.96 -13.27
CA GLU A 277 -23.96 4.29 -13.10
C GLU A 277 -22.52 4.22 -12.59
N ALA A 278 -22.21 3.27 -11.70
CA ALA A 278 -20.84 3.01 -11.26
C ALA A 278 -19.95 2.51 -12.40
N GLU A 279 -20.50 1.66 -13.28
CA GLU A 279 -19.81 1.24 -14.50
C GLU A 279 -19.49 2.42 -15.41
N GLU A 280 -20.46 3.30 -15.69
CA GLU A 280 -20.23 4.49 -16.52
C GLU A 280 -19.20 5.45 -15.91
N SER A 281 -19.28 5.69 -14.59
CA SER A 281 -18.30 6.53 -13.88
C SER A 281 -16.87 5.99 -14.03
N MET A 282 -16.72 4.67 -13.93
CA MET A 282 -15.43 4.00 -14.14
C MET A 282 -14.97 4.09 -15.61
N VAL A 283 -15.87 3.86 -16.57
CA VAL A 283 -15.56 4.01 -18.00
C VAL A 283 -15.09 5.43 -18.30
N GLU A 284 -15.78 6.46 -17.82
CA GLU A 284 -15.40 7.85 -18.03
C GLU A 284 -14.04 8.17 -17.41
N THR A 285 -13.77 7.70 -16.18
CA THR A 285 -12.46 7.86 -15.54
C THR A 285 -11.34 7.22 -16.36
N ILE A 286 -11.55 6.01 -16.88
CA ILE A 286 -10.58 5.29 -17.72
C ILE A 286 -10.32 6.05 -19.03
N GLU A 287 -11.37 6.54 -19.70
CA GLU A 287 -11.21 7.26 -20.97
C GLU A 287 -10.52 8.62 -20.76
N ARG A 288 -10.73 9.30 -19.63
CA ARG A 288 -9.96 10.49 -19.25
C ARG A 288 -8.48 10.20 -19.06
N CYS A 289 -8.11 9.11 -18.37
CA CYS A 289 -6.72 8.66 -18.27
C CYS A 289 -6.08 8.46 -19.66
N LYS A 290 -6.78 7.80 -20.57
CA LYS A 290 -6.27 7.56 -21.92
C LYS A 290 -6.18 8.83 -22.76
N ALA A 291 -7.11 9.76 -22.59
CA ALA A 291 -7.11 11.04 -23.31
C ALA A 291 -5.85 11.87 -23.01
N ILE A 292 -5.27 11.73 -21.81
CA ILE A 292 -3.98 12.34 -21.45
C ILE A 292 -2.77 11.45 -21.76
N GLY A 293 -2.98 10.30 -22.40
CA GLY A 293 -1.94 9.40 -22.90
C GLY A 293 -1.55 8.25 -21.98
N ALA A 294 -2.17 8.12 -20.80
CA ALA A 294 -1.87 7.05 -19.85
C ALA A 294 -2.47 5.71 -20.27
N GLU A 295 -1.79 4.61 -19.91
CA GLU A 295 -2.39 3.27 -19.89
C GLU A 295 -3.04 3.01 -18.52
N VAL A 296 -4.01 2.10 -18.46
CA VAL A 296 -4.82 1.89 -17.26
C VAL A 296 -4.89 0.41 -16.89
N VAL A 297 -4.67 0.13 -15.62
CA VAL A 297 -4.99 -1.13 -14.95
C VAL A 297 -6.13 -0.86 -13.98
N VAL A 298 -7.21 -1.61 -14.11
CA VAL A 298 -8.30 -1.62 -13.15
C VAL A 298 -8.11 -2.83 -12.23
N CYS A 299 -8.08 -2.57 -10.93
CA CYS A 299 -7.92 -3.58 -9.91
C CYS A 299 -9.27 -3.90 -9.27
N THR A 300 -9.54 -5.18 -9.05
CA THR A 300 -10.74 -5.61 -8.30
C THR A 300 -10.56 -5.28 -6.80
N PRO A 301 -11.62 -5.16 -6.00
CA PRO A 301 -11.51 -4.75 -4.60
C PRO A 301 -10.74 -5.79 -3.78
N PRO A 302 -9.66 -5.41 -3.06
CA PRO A 302 -8.98 -6.33 -2.15
C PRO A 302 -9.82 -6.59 -0.88
N PRO A 303 -9.47 -7.60 -0.07
CA PRO A 303 -10.16 -7.85 1.20
C PRO A 303 -10.13 -6.64 2.11
N SER A 304 -11.30 -6.32 2.70
CA SER A 304 -11.51 -5.21 3.61
C SER A 304 -12.43 -5.63 4.75
N TYR A 305 -13.74 -5.64 4.55
CA TYR A 305 -14.72 -6.07 5.55
C TYR A 305 -14.82 -7.59 5.68
N GLU A 306 -15.40 -8.07 6.79
CA GLU A 306 -15.67 -9.50 6.96
C GLU A 306 -16.68 -9.96 5.90
N PHE A 307 -16.20 -10.86 5.04
CA PHE A 307 -16.95 -11.43 3.92
C PHE A 307 -17.38 -12.86 4.21
N ARG A 308 -16.89 -13.45 5.30
CA ARG A 308 -17.26 -14.78 5.75
C ARG A 308 -18.34 -14.70 6.81
N LYS A 309 -19.13 -15.76 6.92
CA LYS A 309 -20.06 -15.94 8.05
C LYS A 309 -19.31 -16.06 9.38
N ASP A 310 -18.18 -16.77 9.36
CA ASP A 310 -17.25 -16.94 10.47
C ASP A 310 -15.88 -17.42 9.96
N SER A 311 -14.88 -17.51 10.83
CA SER A 311 -13.50 -17.86 10.45
C SER A 311 -13.34 -19.29 9.92
N SER A 312 -14.34 -20.16 10.06
CA SER A 312 -14.34 -21.54 9.54
C SER A 312 -14.93 -21.67 8.14
N ALA A 313 -15.51 -20.59 7.58
CA ALA A 313 -16.14 -20.63 6.27
C ALA A 313 -15.12 -20.89 5.14
N LEU A 314 -15.21 -22.08 4.58
CA LEU A 314 -14.36 -22.62 3.52
C LEU A 314 -15.19 -23.36 2.47
N PRO A 315 -14.84 -23.26 1.17
CA PRO A 315 -13.86 -22.35 0.56
C PRO A 315 -14.38 -20.90 0.52
N PHE A 316 -13.58 -19.97 -0.01
CA PHE A 316 -14.07 -18.62 -0.34
C PHE A 316 -15.24 -18.69 -1.32
N ASP A 317 -16.37 -18.08 -0.96
CA ASP A 317 -17.56 -18.04 -1.81
C ASP A 317 -17.44 -16.94 -2.87
N ARG A 318 -17.17 -17.36 -4.10
CA ARG A 318 -17.06 -16.46 -5.26
C ARG A 318 -18.38 -15.77 -5.63
N ALA A 319 -19.54 -16.24 -5.12
CA ALA A 319 -20.81 -15.55 -5.32
C ALA A 319 -20.84 -14.15 -4.67
N LEU A 320 -20.02 -13.93 -3.64
CA LEU A 320 -19.87 -12.63 -2.96
C LEU A 320 -19.36 -11.52 -3.90
N MET A 321 -18.74 -11.90 -5.01
CA MET A 321 -18.14 -10.99 -5.98
C MET A 321 -19.12 -10.51 -7.06
N LYS A 322 -20.34 -11.06 -7.09
CA LYS A 322 -21.38 -10.67 -8.04
C LYS A 322 -21.94 -9.29 -7.67
N ASP A 323 -22.30 -8.51 -8.68
CA ASP A 323 -23.01 -7.25 -8.48
C ASP A 323 -24.35 -7.50 -7.76
N GLY A 324 -24.69 -6.65 -6.80
CA GLY A 324 -25.90 -6.80 -5.97
C GLY A 324 -25.80 -7.90 -4.92
N SER A 325 -24.59 -8.39 -4.59
CA SER A 325 -24.39 -9.33 -3.48
C SER A 325 -24.58 -8.63 -2.13
N GLN A 326 -24.69 -9.42 -1.06
CA GLN A 326 -24.71 -8.88 0.31
C GLN A 326 -23.37 -8.25 0.73
N THR A 327 -22.29 -8.50 -0.03
CA THR A 327 -20.95 -7.98 0.24
C THR A 327 -20.60 -6.93 -0.81
N PHE A 328 -21.29 -5.79 -0.74
CA PHE A 328 -21.13 -4.63 -1.63
C PHE A 328 -19.66 -4.28 -1.92
N HIS A 329 -18.78 -4.34 -0.91
CA HIS A 329 -17.37 -3.99 -1.01
C HIS A 329 -16.51 -4.99 -1.82
N LEU A 330 -17.05 -6.16 -2.19
CA LEU A 330 -16.37 -7.15 -3.04
C LEU A 330 -16.99 -7.23 -4.45
N GLU A 331 -18.01 -6.42 -4.75
CA GLU A 331 -18.61 -6.38 -6.08
C GLU A 331 -17.56 -6.01 -7.14
N GLN A 332 -17.51 -6.78 -8.21
CA GLN A 332 -16.53 -6.57 -9.28
C GLN A 332 -17.07 -6.85 -10.68
N GLY A 333 -18.37 -7.14 -10.85
CA GLY A 333 -18.96 -7.37 -12.16
C GLY A 333 -18.88 -6.11 -13.03
N TYR A 334 -19.28 -4.96 -12.48
CA TYR A 334 -19.20 -3.67 -13.17
C TYR A 334 -17.75 -3.27 -13.48
N ILE A 335 -16.81 -3.53 -12.57
CA ILE A 335 -15.38 -3.27 -12.75
C ILE A 335 -14.84 -4.04 -13.97
N ARG A 336 -15.17 -5.33 -14.05
CA ARG A 336 -14.74 -6.20 -15.16
C ARG A 336 -15.36 -5.78 -16.49
N ARG A 337 -16.64 -5.36 -16.49
CA ARG A 337 -17.31 -4.85 -17.68
C ARG A 337 -16.72 -3.52 -18.15
N ALA A 338 -16.45 -2.58 -17.25
CA ALA A 338 -15.78 -1.32 -17.58
C ALA A 338 -14.39 -1.55 -18.19
N ALA A 339 -13.58 -2.44 -17.60
CA ALA A 339 -12.27 -2.81 -18.15
C ALA A 339 -12.38 -3.47 -19.54
N ALA A 340 -13.40 -4.30 -19.77
CA ALA A 340 -13.65 -4.92 -21.06
C ALA A 340 -14.10 -3.90 -22.13
N ARG A 341 -15.07 -3.03 -21.81
CA ARG A 341 -15.60 -1.99 -22.70
C ARG A 341 -14.54 -1.01 -23.18
N THR A 342 -13.62 -0.67 -22.29
CA THR A 342 -12.54 0.27 -22.58
C THR A 342 -11.29 -0.45 -23.09
N GLY A 343 -11.17 -1.76 -22.95
CA GLY A 343 -9.93 -2.48 -23.25
C GLY A 343 -8.80 -2.19 -22.24
N ALA A 344 -9.09 -1.58 -21.09
CA ALA A 344 -8.13 -1.43 -20.00
C ALA A 344 -7.63 -2.80 -19.50
N ALA A 345 -6.42 -2.82 -18.95
CA ALA A 345 -5.93 -3.98 -18.25
C ALA A 345 -6.79 -4.22 -16.99
N LEU A 346 -6.97 -5.48 -16.63
CA LEU A 346 -7.68 -5.88 -15.42
C LEU A 346 -6.72 -6.71 -14.58
N TRP A 347 -6.74 -6.47 -13.27
CA TRP A 347 -6.02 -7.30 -12.34
C TRP A 347 -6.90 -7.67 -11.14
N ASP A 348 -6.95 -8.98 -10.86
CA ASP A 348 -7.68 -9.54 -9.75
C ASP A 348 -6.88 -9.42 -8.44
N LEU A 349 -7.32 -8.48 -7.60
CA LEU A 349 -6.82 -8.22 -6.26
C LEU A 349 -7.68 -8.87 -5.17
N THR A 350 -8.75 -9.56 -5.54
CA THR A 350 -9.75 -10.11 -4.64
C THR A 350 -9.48 -11.58 -4.36
N THR A 351 -9.38 -12.38 -5.42
CA THR A 351 -9.52 -13.84 -5.35
C THR A 351 -8.44 -14.49 -4.50
N ALA A 352 -7.17 -14.29 -4.84
CA ALA A 352 -6.07 -14.97 -4.16
C ALA A 352 -5.94 -14.56 -2.67
N PRO A 353 -6.03 -13.26 -2.30
CA PRO A 353 -6.02 -12.86 -0.89
C PRO A 353 -7.22 -13.40 -0.10
N CYS A 354 -8.45 -13.32 -0.64
CA CYS A 354 -9.64 -13.84 0.05
C CYS A 354 -9.57 -15.36 0.23
N GLU A 355 -9.10 -16.10 -0.78
CA GLU A 355 -8.89 -17.55 -0.66
C GLU A 355 -7.84 -17.90 0.39
N ALA A 356 -6.72 -17.18 0.42
CA ALA A 356 -5.67 -17.37 1.42
C ALA A 356 -6.16 -17.08 2.85
N ILE A 357 -6.92 -15.99 3.03
CA ILE A 357 -7.55 -15.63 4.32
C ILE A 357 -8.54 -16.72 4.74
N SER A 358 -9.46 -17.12 3.85
CA SER A 358 -10.41 -18.20 4.11
C SER A 358 -9.66 -19.45 4.56
N ARG A 359 -8.77 -20.01 3.73
CA ARG A 359 -8.03 -21.27 4.00
C ARG A 359 -7.19 -21.24 5.28
N SER A 360 -6.77 -20.06 5.73
CA SER A 360 -5.98 -19.93 6.95
C SER A 360 -6.75 -20.31 8.23
N GLY A 361 -8.09 -20.27 8.19
CA GLY A 361 -8.94 -20.43 9.37
C GLY A 361 -8.81 -19.30 10.40
N LYS A 362 -8.00 -18.26 10.12
CA LYS A 362 -7.77 -17.15 11.05
C LYS A 362 -8.93 -16.16 11.01
N PRO A 363 -9.27 -15.52 12.14
CA PRO A 363 -10.22 -14.41 12.16
C PRO A 363 -9.71 -13.26 11.28
N LEU A 364 -10.62 -12.51 10.64
CA LEU A 364 -10.21 -11.47 9.71
C LEU A 364 -9.44 -10.33 10.42
N ASP A 365 -9.72 -10.08 11.69
CA ASP A 365 -8.97 -9.12 12.51
C ASP A 365 -7.50 -9.50 12.69
N TRP A 366 -7.09 -10.72 12.35
CA TRP A 366 -5.68 -11.08 12.24
C TRP A 366 -5.00 -10.48 11.00
N PHE A 367 -5.74 -9.95 10.03
CA PHE A 367 -5.20 -9.30 8.84
C PHE A 367 -5.48 -7.79 8.81
N LYS A 368 -6.04 -7.25 9.91
CA LYS A 368 -6.63 -5.90 9.94
C LYS A 368 -6.21 -5.11 11.15
N ARG A 369 -6.18 -3.79 10.94
CA ARG A 369 -5.94 -2.80 11.99
C ARG A 369 -7.22 -2.22 12.56
N ASP A 370 -8.31 -2.23 11.79
CA ASP A 370 -9.63 -1.77 12.20
C ASP A 370 -10.75 -2.50 11.44
N ALA A 371 -11.98 -1.97 11.47
CA ALA A 371 -13.15 -2.59 10.86
C ALA A 371 -13.10 -2.69 9.33
N ALA A 372 -12.22 -1.97 8.63
CA ALA A 372 -12.13 -1.99 7.16
C ALA A 372 -10.70 -2.23 6.67
N HIS A 373 -9.72 -1.63 7.33
CA HIS A 373 -8.38 -1.51 6.80
C HIS A 373 -7.44 -2.63 7.26
N ASN A 374 -6.53 -2.99 6.38
CA ASN A 374 -5.58 -4.08 6.56
C ASN A 374 -4.44 -3.67 7.50
N ASP A 375 -3.92 -4.60 8.28
CA ASP A 375 -2.63 -4.42 8.96
C ASP A 375 -1.48 -4.84 8.02
N ASP A 376 -0.25 -4.89 8.51
CA ASP A 376 0.92 -5.23 7.68
C ASP A 376 0.78 -6.62 7.04
N ARG A 377 0.08 -7.55 7.69
CA ARG A 377 -0.16 -8.90 7.18
C ARG A 377 -1.15 -8.88 6.03
N GLY A 378 -2.30 -8.21 6.22
CA GLY A 378 -3.30 -8.06 5.15
C GLY A 378 -2.75 -7.31 3.93
N LYS A 379 -2.00 -6.23 4.17
CA LYS A 379 -1.35 -5.43 3.13
C LYS A 379 -0.33 -6.25 2.33
N GLN A 380 0.42 -7.14 2.97
CA GLN A 380 1.35 -8.01 2.24
C GLN A 380 0.64 -9.02 1.34
N LEU A 381 -0.53 -9.54 1.72
CA LEU A 381 -1.29 -10.41 0.81
C LEU A 381 -1.65 -9.67 -0.49
N ILE A 382 -1.97 -8.38 -0.40
CA ILE A 382 -2.30 -7.51 -1.54
C ILE A 382 -1.03 -7.12 -2.32
N ALA A 383 0.07 -6.78 -1.63
CA ALA A 383 1.29 -6.35 -2.28
C ALA A 383 1.99 -7.48 -3.05
N GLN A 384 1.93 -8.71 -2.55
CA GLN A 384 2.53 -9.86 -3.20
C GLN A 384 1.78 -10.23 -4.49
N THR A 385 0.44 -10.12 -4.52
CA THR A 385 -0.32 -10.30 -5.75
C THR A 385 -0.01 -9.20 -6.77
N LEU A 386 0.27 -7.98 -6.30
CA LEU A 386 0.66 -6.84 -7.15
C LEU A 386 2.01 -7.04 -7.81
N ALA A 387 2.99 -7.40 -6.99
CA ALA A 387 4.31 -7.73 -7.46
C ALA A 387 4.26 -8.89 -8.46
N ALA A 388 3.44 -9.92 -8.22
CA ALA A 388 3.28 -11.04 -9.13
C ALA A 388 2.73 -10.61 -10.50
N TYR A 389 1.78 -9.66 -10.56
CA TYR A 389 1.25 -9.14 -11.83
C TYR A 389 2.35 -8.53 -12.73
N PHE A 390 3.21 -7.69 -12.15
CA PHE A 390 4.30 -7.05 -12.91
C PHE A 390 5.52 -7.97 -13.09
N GLY A 391 5.82 -8.81 -12.10
CA GLY A 391 6.99 -9.70 -12.07
C GLY A 391 6.86 -10.96 -12.93
N ASN A 392 5.72 -11.66 -12.85
CA ASN A 392 5.51 -12.89 -13.63
C ASN A 392 5.39 -12.60 -15.14
N GLY A 393 4.84 -11.44 -15.51
CA GLY A 393 4.85 -10.96 -16.89
C GLY A 393 6.26 -10.67 -17.46
N CYS A 394 7.29 -10.65 -16.61
CA CYS A 394 8.69 -10.45 -16.99
C CYS A 394 9.55 -11.72 -16.95
N SER A 395 9.00 -12.87 -16.55
CA SER A 395 9.71 -14.16 -16.61
C SER A 395 10.06 -14.61 -18.04
N GLY A 396 9.40 -14.03 -19.06
CA GLY A 396 9.77 -14.13 -20.47
C GLY A 396 10.65 -12.99 -21.01
N LEU A 397 11.03 -12.02 -20.18
CA LEU A 397 11.78 -10.81 -20.55
C LEU A 397 13.28 -10.87 -20.19
N VAL A 398 13.70 -11.89 -19.45
CA VAL A 398 15.11 -12.21 -19.19
C VAL A 398 15.46 -13.49 -19.95
N ARG A 399 15.60 -13.39 -21.27
CA ARG A 399 16.31 -14.37 -22.10
C ARG A 399 17.20 -13.64 -23.09
#